data_AF-A0A7C0WBR3-F1
#
_entry.id   AF-A0A7C0WBR3-F1
#
_cell.length_a   1.000
_cell.length_b   1.000
_cell.length_c   1.000
_cell.angle_alpha   90.00
_cell.angle_beta   90.00
_cell.angle_gamma   90.00
#
_symmetry.space_group_name_H-M   'P 1'
#
loop_
_entity.id
_entity.type
_entity.pdbx_description
1 polymer ?
#
loop_
_entity_poly.entity_id
_entity_poly.type
_entity_poly.pdbx_seq_one_letter_code
_entity_poly.pdbx_strand_id
1 'polypeptide(L)'
;MKRVIGKTKPRPGRKSERVIINNGQLEYTYSEAEKAGIPRSTFMRAIDQLVSKGFIDIHHSGSGGKKGDKNLYGISNRWRAWGKAEFVEKKRPRDARGGRGFSIYWKKQNANHGYQK
;
A
#
# COMPACT_ATOMS: atom_id res chain seq x y z
N MET A 1 1.82 7.84 12.37
CA MET A 1 0.85 6.72 12.37
C MET A 1 0.20 6.51 13.75
N LYS A 2 -1.11 6.77 13.93
CA LYS A 2 -1.85 6.34 15.14
C LYS A 2 -3.11 5.58 14.70
N ARG A 3 -3.17 4.28 15.02
CA ARG A 3 -4.41 3.50 14.90
C ARG A 3 -5.38 3.96 15.98
N VAL A 4 -6.65 4.13 15.64
CA VAL A 4 -7.70 4.44 16.61
C VAL A 4 -8.44 3.15 16.92
N ILE A 5 -8.38 2.71 18.19
CA ILE A 5 -9.01 1.47 18.63
C ILE A 5 -10.33 1.82 19.32
N GLY A 6 -11.42 1.24 18.83
CA GLY A 6 -12.75 1.33 19.40
C GLY A 6 -13.22 0.03 20.00
N LYS A 7 -14.41 0.07 20.60
CA LYS A 7 -15.18 -1.11 21.00
C LYS A 7 -16.42 -1.22 20.12
N THR A 8 -16.78 -2.43 19.70
CA THR A 8 -18.08 -2.67 19.06
C THR A 8 -19.20 -2.47 20.07
N LYS A 9 -20.41 -2.06 19.64
CA LYS A 9 -21.63 -2.25 20.44
C LYS A 9 -22.09 -3.70 20.29
N PRO A 10 -21.89 -4.59 21.30
CA PRO A 10 -22.30 -5.97 21.17
C PRO A 10 -23.83 -6.09 21.35
N ARG A 11 -24.40 -7.16 20.80
CA ARG A 11 -25.76 -7.60 21.17
C ARG A 11 -25.77 -8.07 22.64
N PRO A 12 -26.93 -8.05 23.32
CA PRO A 12 -27.07 -8.57 24.68
C PRO A 12 -26.50 -10.00 24.77
N GLY A 13 -25.67 -10.27 25.78
CA GLY A 13 -25.02 -11.57 26.00
C GLY A 13 -23.69 -11.79 25.27
N ARG A 14 -23.22 -10.87 24.41
CA ARG A 14 -21.88 -10.94 23.80
C ARG A 14 -20.91 -9.92 24.38
N LYS A 15 -19.62 -10.29 24.40
CA LYS A 15 -18.52 -9.38 24.77
C LYS A 15 -18.27 -8.37 23.66
N SER A 16 -17.89 -7.15 24.05
CA SER A 16 -17.44 -6.13 23.09
C SER A 16 -16.10 -6.52 22.48
N GLU A 17 -15.98 -6.40 21.15
CA GLU A 17 -14.74 -6.67 20.44
C GLU A 17 -13.96 -5.38 20.21
N ARG A 18 -12.63 -5.47 20.14
CA ARG A 18 -11.78 -4.33 19.81
C ARG A 18 -11.69 -4.21 18.30
N VAL A 19 -12.12 -3.08 17.75
CA VAL A 19 -12.10 -2.82 16.31
C VAL A 19 -11.21 -1.62 15.99
N ILE A 20 -10.60 -1.66 14.81
CA ILE A 20 -9.83 -0.53 14.27
C ILE A 20 -10.84 0.41 13.62
N ILE A 21 -11.05 1.59 14.21
CA ILE A 21 -12.06 2.55 13.75
C ILE A 21 -11.63 3.19 12.43
N ASN A 22 -10.34 3.45 12.25
CA ASN A 22 -9.77 4.06 11.04
C ASN A 22 -9.22 3.02 10.05
N ASN A 23 -9.86 1.86 9.95
CA ASN A 23 -9.41 0.83 9.03
C ASN A 23 -9.59 1.31 7.58
N GLY A 24 -8.51 1.29 6.79
CA GLY A 24 -8.51 1.84 5.43
C GLY A 24 -8.14 3.33 5.35
N GLN A 25 -7.87 3.98 6.48
CA GLN A 25 -7.37 5.37 6.57
C GLN A 25 -5.99 5.44 7.24
N LEU A 26 -5.27 4.31 7.32
CA LEU A 26 -3.95 4.30 7.93
C LEU A 26 -2.96 4.93 6.95
N GLU A 27 -2.34 6.02 7.39
CA GLU A 27 -1.28 6.69 6.66
C GLU A 27 0.08 6.31 7.22
N TYR A 28 0.98 5.92 6.33
CA TYR A 28 2.40 5.80 6.64
C TYR A 28 3.23 6.16 5.41
N THR A 29 3.88 7.32 5.49
CA THR A 29 4.57 7.94 4.36
C THR A 29 6.05 7.55 4.33
N TYR A 30 6.68 7.68 3.15
CA TYR A 30 8.12 7.44 3.00
C TYR A 30 8.96 8.32 3.94
N SER A 31 8.56 9.57 4.16
CA SER A 31 9.27 10.49 5.06
C SER A 31 9.16 10.08 6.54
N GLU A 32 8.04 9.50 6.97
CA GLU A 32 7.92 8.93 8.32
C GLU A 32 8.79 7.67 8.47
N ALA A 33 8.88 6.85 7.42
CA ALA A 33 9.75 5.66 7.42
C ALA A 33 11.23 6.04 7.48
N GLU A 34 11.66 7.04 6.71
CA GLU A 34 13.05 7.55 6.76
C GLU A 34 13.39 8.11 8.14
N LYS A 35 12.47 8.88 8.77
CA LYS A 35 12.65 9.37 10.14
C LYS A 35 12.75 8.24 11.17
N ALA A 36 12.14 7.10 10.90
CA ALA A 36 12.25 5.89 11.72
C ALA A 36 13.50 5.05 11.41
N GLY A 37 14.39 5.53 10.53
CA GLY A 37 15.62 4.83 10.13
C GLY A 37 15.43 3.75 9.07
N ILE A 38 14.26 3.69 8.42
CA ILE A 38 13.96 2.70 7.39
C ILE A 38 14.21 3.32 6.00
N PRO A 39 15.18 2.79 5.21
CA PRO A 39 15.39 3.26 3.85
C PRO A 39 14.16 3.09 2.97
N ARG A 40 13.92 4.00 2.02
CA ARG A 40 12.73 3.97 1.13
C ARG A 40 12.58 2.64 0.38
N SER A 41 13.67 2.06 -0.07
CA SER A 41 13.70 0.77 -0.78
C SER A 41 13.25 -0.39 0.14
N THR A 42 13.77 -0.43 1.36
CA THR A 42 13.36 -1.38 2.40
C THR A 42 11.90 -1.19 2.76
N PHE A 43 11.47 0.05 2.94
CA PHE A 43 10.08 0.37 3.24
C PHE A 43 9.11 -0.12 2.15
N MET A 44 9.45 0.12 0.88
CA MET A 44 8.69 -0.39 -0.26
C MET A 44 8.59 -1.92 -0.24
N ARG A 45 9.73 -2.61 -0.08
CA ARG A 45 9.76 -4.08 0.01
C ARG A 45 8.94 -4.61 1.18
N ALA A 46 8.99 -3.92 2.32
CA ALA A 46 8.20 -4.29 3.49
C ALA A 46 6.70 -4.16 3.22
N ILE A 47 6.25 -3.08 2.57
CA ILE A 47 4.85 -2.94 2.13
C ILE A 47 4.45 -4.09 1.21
N ASP A 48 5.27 -4.40 0.20
CA ASP A 48 4.96 -5.47 -0.76
C ASP A 48 4.79 -6.83 -0.06
N GLN A 49 5.68 -7.14 0.89
CA GLN A 49 5.56 -8.36 1.70
C GLN A 49 4.31 -8.35 2.58
N LEU A 50 3.98 -7.23 3.22
CA LEU A 50 2.80 -7.12 4.09
C LEU A 50 1.50 -7.28 3.29
N VAL A 51 1.46 -6.78 2.06
CA VAL A 51 0.31 -6.93 1.14
C VAL A 51 0.18 -8.36 0.64
N SER A 52 1.31 -8.97 0.21
CA SER A 52 1.37 -10.35 -0.27
C SER A 52 0.92 -11.34 0.80
N LYS A 53 1.41 -11.18 2.03
CA LYS A 53 1.06 -12.00 3.20
C LYS A 53 -0.34 -11.72 3.77
N GLY A 54 -1.04 -10.72 3.23
CA GLY A 54 -2.42 -10.41 3.63
C GLY A 54 -2.53 -9.74 5.01
N PHE A 55 -1.47 -9.08 5.48
CA PHE A 55 -1.52 -8.26 6.70
C PHE A 55 -2.18 -6.91 6.44
N ILE A 56 -1.87 -6.30 5.30
CA ILE A 56 -2.40 -5.00 4.91
C ILE A 56 -3.00 -5.04 3.50
N ASP A 57 -3.99 -4.20 3.26
CA ASP A 57 -4.58 -3.91 1.96
C ASP A 57 -4.40 -2.42 1.63
N ILE A 58 -4.09 -2.11 0.38
CA ILE A 58 -3.99 -0.73 -0.09
C ILE A 58 -5.39 -0.30 -0.54
N HIS A 59 -6.03 0.57 0.25
CA HIS A 59 -7.36 1.09 -0.05
C HIS A 59 -7.31 2.26 -1.03
N HIS A 60 -6.28 3.11 -0.93
CA HIS A 60 -6.06 4.23 -1.83
C HIS A 60 -4.59 4.28 -2.22
N SER A 61 -4.33 4.32 -3.53
CA SER A 61 -2.98 4.52 -4.07
C SER A 61 -2.80 5.98 -4.42
N GLY A 62 -2.11 6.70 -3.54
CA GLY A 62 -1.82 8.11 -3.76
C GLY A 62 -0.91 8.31 -4.97
N SER A 63 -1.05 9.46 -5.65
CA SER A 63 -0.15 9.87 -6.72
C SER A 63 1.18 10.32 -6.12
N GLY A 64 2.17 9.41 -6.09
CA GLY A 64 3.52 9.59 -5.54
C GLY A 64 4.30 10.78 -6.13
N GLY A 65 3.93 11.99 -5.73
CA GLY A 65 4.49 13.25 -6.23
C GLY A 65 3.53 14.44 -6.20
N LYS A 66 2.20 14.25 -6.04
CA LYS A 66 1.26 15.36 -5.81
C LYS A 66 1.19 15.68 -4.33
N LYS A 67 1.39 16.96 -3.99
CA LYS A 67 1.32 17.48 -2.62
C LYS A 67 -0.06 17.13 -2.03
N GLY A 68 -0.09 16.27 -1.01
CA GLY A 68 -1.30 15.91 -0.27
C GLY A 68 -1.91 14.54 -0.59
N ASP A 69 -1.53 13.87 -1.69
CA ASP A 69 -2.09 12.56 -2.03
C ASP A 69 -1.22 11.43 -1.49
N LYS A 70 -1.76 10.64 -0.54
CA LYS A 70 -1.02 9.64 0.24
C LYS A 70 -1.64 8.26 0.07
N ASN A 71 -0.83 7.22 0.30
CA ASN A 71 -1.35 5.87 0.38
C ASN A 71 -2.16 5.69 1.67
N LEU A 72 -3.36 5.14 1.52
CA LEU A 72 -4.18 4.71 2.64
C LEU A 72 -4.19 3.19 2.73
N TYR A 73 -3.85 2.69 3.90
CA TYR A 73 -3.78 1.26 4.19
C TYR A 73 -4.92 0.83 5.12
N GLY A 74 -5.38 -0.40 4.94
CA GLY A 74 -6.26 -1.12 5.85
C GLY A 74 -5.59 -2.37 6.38
N ILE A 75 -5.88 -2.75 7.61
CA ILE A 75 -5.52 -4.05 8.18
C ILE A 75 -6.50 -5.09 7.66
N SER A 76 -5.95 -6.15 7.10
CA SER A 76 -6.70 -7.24 6.50
C SER A 76 -6.77 -8.44 7.43
N ASN A 77 -7.79 -9.28 7.28
CA ASN A 77 -7.86 -10.59 7.96
C ASN A 77 -7.35 -11.74 7.08
N ARG A 78 -6.91 -11.45 5.85
CA ARG A 78 -6.43 -12.45 4.88
C ARG A 78 -5.24 -13.27 5.41
N TRP A 79 -4.39 -12.66 6.24
CA TRP A 79 -3.27 -13.36 6.88
C TRP A 79 -3.70 -14.59 7.70
N ARG A 80 -4.95 -14.67 8.20
CA ARG A 80 -5.44 -15.84 8.94
C ARG A 80 -5.55 -17.10 8.09
N ALA A 81 -5.68 -16.94 6.78
CA ALA A 81 -5.70 -18.03 5.82
C ALA A 81 -4.30 -18.33 5.25
N TRP A 82 -3.25 -17.60 5.66
CA TRP A 82 -1.91 -17.80 5.12
C TRP A 82 -1.42 -19.23 5.41
N GLY A 83 -1.03 -19.94 4.34
CA GLY A 83 -0.62 -21.35 4.39
C GLY A 83 -1.74 -22.34 4.13
N LYS A 84 -2.99 -21.86 3.97
CA LYS A 84 -4.14 -22.67 3.57
C LYS A 84 -4.39 -22.53 2.06
N ALA A 85 -5.07 -23.52 1.48
CA ALA A 85 -5.46 -23.50 0.06
C ALA A 85 -6.36 -22.30 -0.31
N GLU A 86 -7.12 -21.76 0.66
CA GLU A 86 -8.02 -20.61 0.50
C GLU A 86 -7.29 -19.25 0.50
N PHE A 87 -5.96 -19.23 0.63
CA PHE A 87 -5.21 -17.99 0.71
C PHE A 87 -5.20 -17.24 -0.63
N VAL A 88 -5.82 -16.06 -0.64
CA VAL A 88 -5.78 -15.17 -1.80
C VAL A 88 -4.61 -14.20 -1.66
N GLU A 89 -3.51 -14.49 -2.36
CA GLU A 89 -2.38 -13.57 -2.49
C GLU A 89 -2.83 -12.30 -3.26
N LYS A 90 -2.46 -11.13 -2.75
CA LYS A 90 -2.62 -9.87 -3.49
C LYS A 90 -1.27 -9.25 -3.73
N LYS A 91 -1.11 -8.64 -4.90
CA LYS A 91 0.06 -7.83 -5.24
C LYS A 91 -0.37 -6.38 -5.34
N ARG A 92 0.55 -5.48 -5.00
CA ARG A 92 0.35 -4.05 -5.21
C ARG A 92 0.15 -3.80 -6.72
N PRO A 93 -0.91 -3.08 -7.13
CA PRO A 93 -1.07 -2.75 -8.53
C PRO A 93 0.12 -1.92 -8.99
N ARG A 94 0.74 -2.34 -10.11
CA ARG A 94 1.79 -1.57 -10.75
C ARG A 94 1.18 -0.25 -11.22
N ASP A 95 1.88 0.87 -11.00
CA ASP A 95 1.44 2.15 -11.55
C ASP A 95 1.49 2.06 -13.09
N ALA A 96 0.31 2.01 -13.71
CA ALA A 96 0.14 1.94 -15.16
C ALA A 96 0.05 3.33 -15.81
N ARG A 97 0.17 4.42 -15.03
CA ARG A 97 0.11 5.78 -15.56
C ARG A 97 1.32 6.02 -16.47
N GLY A 98 1.07 6.11 -17.77
CA GLY A 98 2.06 6.46 -18.77
C GLY A 98 2.51 7.92 -18.67
N GLY A 99 3.61 8.27 -19.35
CA GLY A 99 4.03 9.66 -19.48
C GLY A 99 4.70 10.24 -18.24
N ARG A 100 5.41 9.43 -17.44
CA ARG A 100 6.26 9.90 -16.32
C ARG A 100 7.57 9.11 -16.21
N GLY A 101 8.60 9.75 -15.68
CA GLY A 101 9.90 9.14 -15.38
C GLY A 101 10.67 8.63 -16.61
N PHE A 102 11.51 7.60 -16.41
CA PHE A 102 12.37 7.03 -17.45
C PHE A 102 11.62 6.49 -18.68
N SER A 103 10.31 6.21 -18.57
CA SER A 103 9.50 5.77 -19.72
C SER A 103 9.38 6.84 -20.82
N ILE A 104 9.31 8.13 -20.46
CA ILE A 104 9.36 9.22 -21.44
C ILE A 104 10.76 9.38 -22.00
N TYR A 105 11.77 9.29 -21.12
CA TYR A 105 13.17 9.42 -21.52
C TYR A 105 13.52 8.42 -22.63
N TRP A 106 13.20 7.13 -22.44
CA TRP A 106 13.42 6.09 -23.45
C TRP A 106 12.55 6.27 -24.70
N LYS A 107 11.31 6.73 -24.57
CA LYS A 107 10.48 7.07 -25.74
C LYS A 107 11.10 8.18 -26.59
N LYS A 108 11.65 9.23 -25.96
CA LYS A 108 12.37 10.30 -26.68
C LYS A 108 13.65 9.79 -27.34
N GLN A 109 14.43 8.97 -26.64
CA GLN A 109 15.66 8.39 -27.19
C GLN A 109 15.40 7.46 -28.37
N ASN A 110 14.37 6.59 -28.27
CA ASN A 110 13.98 5.69 -29.35
C ASN A 110 13.39 6.44 -30.56
N ALA A 111 12.65 7.53 -30.34
CA ALA A 111 12.15 8.39 -31.41
C ALA A 111 13.29 9.09 -32.17
N ASN A 112 14.36 9.51 -31.47
CA ASN A 112 15.53 10.13 -32.09
C ASN A 112 16.41 9.12 -32.85
N HIS A 113 16.50 7.86 -32.39
CA HIS A 113 17.22 6.78 -33.10
C HIS A 113 16.45 6.23 -34.32
N GLY A 114 15.14 6.45 -34.41
CA GLY A 114 14.31 6.01 -35.53
C GLY A 114 14.42 6.83 -36.81
N TYR A 115 15.27 7.87 -36.83
CA TYR A 115 15.43 8.80 -37.97
C TYR A 115 16.72 8.56 -38.79
N GLN A 116 17.36 7.40 -38.61
CA GLN A 116 18.57 7.00 -39.34
C GLN A 116 18.41 5.65 -40.07
N LYS A 117 17.38 5.54 -40.91
CA LYS A 117 17.33 4.51 -41.97
C LYS A 117 16.83 5.12 -43.26
#